data_AF-A0A8T9SDL4-F1
#
_entry.id   AF-A0A8T9SDL4-F1
#
_cell.length_a   1.000
_cell.length_b   1.000
_cell.length_c   1.000
_cell.angle_alpha   90.00
_cell.angle_beta   90.00
_cell.angle_gamma   90.00
#
_symmetry.space_group_name_H-M   'P 1'
#
loop_
_entity.id
_entity.type
_entity.pdbx_description
1 polymer ?
#
loop_
_entity_poly.entity_id
_entity_poly.type
_entity_poly.pdbx_seq_one_letter_code
_entity_poly.pdbx_strand_id
1 'polypeptide(L)'
;MNPAATTSEFQALPAVPGPLAQLGRSLAADVLKLRRTSALWLTLASGVLPVLLNFCIFYFKGHLLLKPGADGWVKYASMSWQTAAVLLPLFVVLLTSLVVGVENKAEGWKHLFALPVGRLPVWASKLLIILGLNALAQVLFVGLLLAGGYLLQALRPELHLQQFVPPLHVLGVLLGRTYLATLGIVGVQYVLSKWQPGFVLPVAAGMAGWVAGLTLMRWEHVGWIPYAGPLLTLMATPFKPVPGLVVPAVAPHEWHQLLMFGACAVLGYVILRWRNLA
;
A
#
# COMPACT_ATOMS: atom_id res chain seq x y z
N MET A 1 -68.05 11.98 -19.21
CA MET A 1 -66.85 12.78 -19.52
C MET A 1 -66.41 13.48 -18.24
N ASN A 2 -65.28 13.06 -17.65
CA ASN A 2 -64.60 13.82 -16.60
C ASN A 2 -63.13 13.98 -17.02
N PRO A 3 -62.71 15.14 -17.57
CA PRO A 3 -61.38 15.35 -18.12
C PRO A 3 -60.46 15.98 -17.07
N ALA A 4 -60.10 15.24 -16.02
CA ALA A 4 -59.27 15.77 -14.93
C ALA A 4 -58.15 14.81 -14.49
N ALA A 5 -57.60 14.03 -15.42
CA ALA A 5 -56.46 13.16 -15.17
C ALA A 5 -55.27 13.54 -16.06
N THR A 6 -54.77 14.76 -15.94
CA THR A 6 -53.51 15.15 -16.59
C THR A 6 -52.71 16.09 -15.70
N THR A 7 -51.43 15.72 -15.53
CA THR A 7 -50.28 16.54 -15.10
C THR A 7 -50.21 17.01 -13.65
N SER A 8 -49.60 16.21 -12.75
CA SER A 8 -48.85 16.80 -11.62
C SER A 8 -47.84 15.89 -10.90
N GLU A 9 -47.78 14.57 -11.13
CA GLU A 9 -46.85 13.71 -10.38
C GLU A 9 -45.67 13.18 -11.19
N PHE A 10 -44.98 14.04 -11.94
CA PHE A 10 -43.56 13.80 -12.18
C PHE A 10 -42.81 14.30 -10.95
N GLN A 11 -42.78 13.46 -9.90
CA GLN A 11 -41.96 13.69 -8.72
C GLN A 11 -40.54 13.98 -9.19
N ALA A 12 -40.09 15.24 -9.05
CA ALA A 12 -38.80 15.69 -9.55
C ALA A 12 -37.73 14.73 -9.04
N LEU A 13 -36.98 14.12 -9.97
CA LEU A 13 -35.90 13.21 -9.62
C LEU A 13 -35.01 13.91 -8.58
N PRO A 14 -34.66 13.23 -7.47
CA PRO A 14 -33.88 13.86 -6.41
C PRO A 14 -32.61 14.46 -7.02
N ALA A 15 -32.32 15.71 -6.65
CA ALA A 15 -31.17 16.44 -7.18
C ALA A 15 -29.90 15.60 -7.04
N VAL A 16 -29.09 15.56 -8.10
CA VAL A 16 -27.82 14.81 -8.12
C VAL A 16 -26.98 15.31 -6.92
N PRO A 17 -26.65 14.43 -5.96
CA PRO A 17 -25.95 14.87 -4.76
C PRO A 17 -24.57 15.43 -5.10
N GLY A 18 -24.07 16.36 -4.29
CA GLY A 18 -22.74 16.95 -4.50
C GLY A 18 -21.62 15.90 -4.58
N PRO A 19 -20.46 16.24 -5.19
CA PRO A 19 -19.39 15.30 -5.48
C PRO A 19 -18.84 14.60 -4.23
N LEU A 20 -18.79 15.29 -3.09
CA LEU A 20 -18.35 14.72 -1.81
C LEU A 20 -19.34 13.68 -1.26
N ALA A 21 -20.64 13.94 -1.39
CA ALA A 21 -21.67 12.96 -1.01
C ALA A 21 -21.67 11.73 -1.93
N GLN A 22 -21.35 11.92 -3.22
CA GLN A 22 -21.12 10.81 -4.14
C GLN A 22 -19.90 9.99 -3.74
N LEU A 23 -18.77 10.65 -3.40
CA LEU A 23 -17.55 9.99 -2.96
C LEU A 23 -17.81 9.12 -1.71
N GLY A 24 -18.48 9.68 -0.70
CA GLY A 24 -18.79 8.95 0.53
C GLY A 24 -19.65 7.70 0.27
N ARG A 25 -20.66 7.81 -0.61
CA ARG A 25 -21.50 6.67 -0.99
C ARG A 25 -20.73 5.62 -1.80
N SER A 26 -19.91 6.04 -2.75
CA SER A 26 -19.04 5.13 -3.52
C SER A 26 -18.03 4.41 -2.62
N LEU A 27 -17.46 5.13 -1.65
CA LEU A 27 -16.54 4.55 -0.68
C LEU A 27 -17.22 3.51 0.21
N ALA A 28 -18.41 3.82 0.75
CA ALA A 28 -19.18 2.87 1.55
C ALA A 28 -19.53 1.59 0.76
N ALA A 29 -19.93 1.75 -0.50
CA ALA A 29 -20.23 0.62 -1.39
C ALA A 29 -18.97 -0.23 -1.66
N ASP A 30 -17.83 0.40 -1.94
CA ASP A 30 -16.60 -0.32 -2.21
C ASP A 30 -16.03 -1.00 -0.94
N VAL A 31 -16.20 -0.40 0.25
CA VAL A 31 -15.86 -1.05 1.54
C VAL A 31 -16.69 -2.31 1.77
N LEU A 32 -17.97 -2.31 1.39
CA LEU A 32 -18.81 -3.52 1.48
C LEU A 32 -18.31 -4.63 0.55
N LYS A 33 -17.83 -4.27 -0.66
CA LYS A 33 -17.20 -5.23 -1.59
C LYS A 33 -15.91 -5.83 -1.05
N LEU A 34 -15.11 -5.05 -0.29
CA LEU A 34 -13.87 -5.54 0.33
C LEU A 34 -14.12 -6.72 1.28
N ARG A 35 -15.23 -6.73 2.02
CA ARG A 35 -15.57 -7.83 2.94
C ARG A 35 -15.75 -9.18 2.23
N ARG A 36 -16.10 -9.15 0.94
CA ARG A 36 -16.27 -10.33 0.09
C ARG A 36 -15.02 -10.64 -0.75
N THR A 37 -13.96 -9.86 -0.61
CA THR A 37 -12.73 -9.99 -1.40
C THR A 37 -11.58 -10.45 -0.50
N SER A 38 -10.66 -11.24 -1.03
CA SER A 38 -9.43 -11.66 -0.32
C SER A 38 -8.46 -10.51 0.00
N ALA A 39 -8.68 -9.31 -0.54
CA ALA A 39 -7.84 -8.13 -0.31
C ALA A 39 -7.75 -7.73 1.17
N LEU A 40 -8.85 -7.84 1.92
CA LEU A 40 -8.85 -7.55 3.36
C LEU A 40 -8.00 -8.56 4.12
N TRP A 41 -8.19 -9.86 3.85
CA TRP A 41 -7.40 -10.93 4.45
C TRP A 41 -5.91 -10.83 4.10
N LEU A 42 -5.59 -10.49 2.86
CA LEU A 42 -4.22 -10.23 2.42
C LEU A 42 -3.59 -9.06 3.18
N THR A 43 -4.35 -7.99 3.41
CA THR A 43 -3.91 -6.82 4.19
C THR A 43 -3.61 -7.19 5.63
N LEU A 44 -4.50 -7.95 6.28
CA LEU A 44 -4.31 -8.42 7.65
C LEU A 44 -3.11 -9.37 7.78
N ALA A 45 -2.88 -10.22 6.78
CA ALA A 45 -1.77 -11.18 6.76
C ALA A 45 -0.43 -10.58 6.32
N SER A 46 -0.42 -9.36 5.74
CA SER A 46 0.74 -8.76 5.07
C SER A 46 2.00 -8.70 5.95
N GLY A 47 1.86 -8.27 7.20
CA GLY A 47 2.96 -8.14 8.16
C GLY A 47 3.35 -9.44 8.86
N VAL A 48 2.53 -10.50 8.78
CA VAL A 48 2.75 -11.74 9.52
C VAL A 48 3.99 -12.46 9.04
N LEU A 49 4.15 -12.61 7.72
CA LEU A 49 5.26 -13.36 7.14
C LEU A 49 6.65 -12.80 7.48
N PRO A 50 6.95 -11.49 7.29
CA PRO A 50 8.26 -10.95 7.65
C PRO A 50 8.53 -11.01 9.15
N VAL A 51 7.52 -10.75 9.99
CA VAL A 51 7.67 -10.78 11.46
C VAL A 51 7.89 -12.21 11.96
N LEU A 52 7.09 -13.17 11.49
CA LEU A 52 7.18 -14.57 11.89
C LEU A 52 8.52 -15.18 11.49
N LEU A 53 8.99 -14.92 10.26
CA LEU A 53 10.27 -15.43 9.78
C LEU A 53 11.42 -14.91 10.66
N ASN A 54 11.46 -13.60 10.93
CA ASN A 54 12.51 -13.01 11.75
C ASN A 54 12.38 -13.40 13.22
N PHE A 55 11.16 -13.56 13.74
CA PHE A 55 10.92 -14.10 15.07
C PHE A 55 11.50 -15.51 15.21
N CYS A 56 11.21 -16.42 14.27
CA CYS A 56 11.77 -17.77 14.27
C CYS A 56 13.30 -17.75 14.17
N ILE A 57 13.87 -16.92 13.29
CA ILE A 57 15.31 -16.77 13.14
C ILE A 57 15.96 -16.37 14.47
N PHE A 58 15.41 -15.38 15.17
CA PHE A 58 15.94 -14.95 16.46
C PHE A 58 15.68 -15.95 17.58
N TYR A 59 14.54 -16.62 17.57
CA TYR A 59 14.20 -17.64 18.57
C TYR A 59 15.19 -18.82 18.51
N PHE A 60 15.50 -19.32 17.30
CA PHE A 60 16.38 -20.48 17.13
C PHE A 60 17.87 -20.12 17.04
N LYS A 61 18.22 -18.99 16.41
CA LYS A 61 19.61 -18.63 16.08
C LYS A 61 20.05 -17.28 16.66
N GLY A 62 19.29 -16.69 17.59
CA GLY A 62 19.58 -15.37 18.16
C GLY A 62 20.97 -15.25 18.78
N HIS A 63 21.49 -16.32 19.40
CA HIS A 63 22.83 -16.36 19.99
C HIS A 63 23.97 -16.22 18.97
N LEU A 64 23.75 -16.58 17.70
CA LEU A 64 24.73 -16.40 16.61
C LEU A 64 24.63 -15.00 15.97
N LEU A 65 23.45 -14.37 16.08
CA LEU A 65 23.14 -13.11 15.40
C LEU A 65 23.49 -11.89 16.25
N LEU A 66 23.48 -12.04 17.57
CA LEU A 66 23.77 -10.99 18.54
C LEU A 66 25.23 -11.12 18.97
N LYS A 67 26.07 -10.19 18.50
CA LYS A 67 27.41 -10.02 19.07
C LYS A 67 27.29 -9.45 20.49
N PRO A 68 28.22 -9.79 21.42
CA PRO A 68 28.26 -9.17 22.74
C PRO A 68 28.25 -7.63 22.64
N GLY A 69 27.32 -6.97 23.33
CA GLY A 69 27.14 -5.52 23.31
C GLY A 69 26.39 -4.93 22.10
N ALA A 70 25.91 -5.75 21.17
CA ALA A 70 25.06 -5.29 20.08
C ALA A 70 23.61 -5.06 20.56
N ASP A 71 23.01 -3.98 20.07
CA ASP A 71 21.60 -3.66 20.32
C ASP A 71 20.70 -4.66 19.59
N GLY A 72 20.14 -5.61 20.34
CA GLY A 72 19.32 -6.68 19.78
C GLY A 72 17.98 -6.21 19.25
N TRP A 73 17.42 -5.13 19.81
CA TRP A 73 16.17 -4.54 19.34
C TRP A 73 16.36 -3.91 17.97
N VAL A 74 17.41 -3.12 17.79
CA VAL A 74 17.77 -2.54 16.49
C VAL A 74 18.06 -3.62 15.46
N LYS A 75 18.79 -4.69 15.84
CA LYS A 75 19.09 -5.78 14.91
C LYS A 75 17.82 -6.52 14.48
N TYR A 76 16.93 -6.84 15.41
CA TYR A 76 15.65 -7.48 15.13
C TYR A 76 14.74 -6.60 14.24
N ALA A 77 14.62 -5.32 14.59
CA ALA A 77 13.80 -4.37 13.85
C ALA A 77 14.33 -4.16 12.42
N SER A 78 15.65 -3.98 12.25
CA SER A 78 16.26 -3.78 10.93
C SER A 78 16.13 -5.01 10.02
N MET A 79 16.31 -6.23 10.55
CA MET A 79 16.12 -7.45 9.76
C MET A 79 14.65 -7.69 9.38
N SER A 80 13.73 -7.44 10.33
CA SER A 80 12.29 -7.50 10.07
C SER A 80 11.87 -6.50 9.00
N TRP A 81 12.37 -5.25 9.07
CA TRP A 81 12.09 -4.22 8.09
C TRP A 81 12.72 -4.53 6.73
N GLN A 82 13.92 -5.10 6.69
CA GLN A 82 14.55 -5.53 5.45
C GLN A 82 13.71 -6.59 4.72
N THR A 83 13.23 -7.58 5.45
CA THR A 83 12.36 -8.62 4.87
C THR A 83 11.05 -8.00 4.38
N ALA A 84 10.45 -7.10 5.16
CA ALA A 84 9.24 -6.39 4.77
C ALA A 84 9.44 -5.50 3.54
N ALA A 85 10.53 -4.73 3.46
CA ALA A 85 10.82 -3.84 2.34
C ALA A 85 10.95 -4.58 1.00
N VAL A 86 11.45 -5.82 1.02
CA VAL A 86 11.53 -6.68 -0.17
C VAL A 86 10.15 -7.22 -0.56
N LEU A 87 9.31 -7.60 0.40
CA LEU A 87 7.99 -8.19 0.14
C LEU A 87 6.89 -7.14 -0.14
N LEU A 88 7.06 -5.93 0.36
CA LEU A 88 6.05 -4.87 0.31
C LEU A 88 5.63 -4.50 -1.12
N PRO A 89 6.54 -4.34 -2.11
CA PRO A 89 6.12 -4.11 -3.49
C PRO A 89 5.22 -5.21 -4.04
N LEU A 90 5.53 -6.48 -3.75
CA LEU A 90 4.71 -7.62 -4.19
C LEU A 90 3.33 -7.59 -3.54
N PHE A 91 3.26 -7.26 -2.26
CA PHE A 91 1.99 -7.03 -1.56
C PHE A 91 1.17 -5.94 -2.23
N VAL A 92 1.76 -4.77 -2.52
CA VAL A 92 1.05 -3.64 -3.15
C VAL A 92 0.55 -3.99 -4.56
N VAL A 93 1.35 -4.74 -5.33
CA VAL A 93 0.96 -5.25 -6.66
C VAL A 93 -0.27 -6.14 -6.55
N LEU A 94 -0.25 -7.13 -5.66
CA LEU A 94 -1.36 -8.05 -5.44
C LEU A 94 -2.60 -7.35 -4.91
N LEU A 95 -2.44 -6.47 -3.91
CA LEU A 95 -3.52 -5.67 -3.33
C LEU A 95 -4.24 -4.86 -4.40
N THR A 96 -3.48 -4.09 -5.19
CA THR A 96 -4.04 -3.23 -6.24
C THR A 96 -4.73 -4.06 -7.31
N SER A 97 -4.11 -5.14 -7.74
CA SER A 97 -4.67 -6.03 -8.77
C SER A 97 -5.94 -6.73 -8.28
N LEU A 98 -6.02 -7.11 -7.00
CA LEU A 98 -7.22 -7.72 -6.42
C LEU A 98 -8.38 -6.73 -6.36
N VAL A 99 -8.13 -5.52 -5.84
CA VAL A 99 -9.18 -4.49 -5.69
C VAL A 99 -9.72 -4.06 -7.06
N VAL A 100 -8.84 -3.79 -8.03
CA VAL A 100 -9.26 -3.40 -9.38
C VAL A 100 -9.82 -4.60 -10.16
N GLY A 101 -9.28 -5.79 -9.94
CA GLY A 101 -9.70 -7.01 -10.61
C GLY A 101 -11.15 -7.41 -10.32
N VAL A 102 -11.68 -7.09 -9.13
CA VAL A 102 -13.10 -7.28 -8.80
C VAL A 102 -13.99 -6.52 -9.77
N GLU A 103 -13.60 -5.31 -10.16
CA GLU A 103 -14.39 -4.47 -11.08
C GLU A 103 -14.23 -4.90 -12.54
N ASN A 104 -13.04 -5.38 -12.91
CA ASN A 104 -12.78 -5.85 -14.27
C ASN A 104 -13.51 -7.16 -14.58
N LYS A 105 -13.63 -8.08 -13.59
CA LYS A 105 -14.32 -9.37 -13.77
C LYS A 105 -15.83 -9.26 -13.89
N ALA A 106 -16.44 -8.21 -13.34
CA ALA A 106 -17.89 -8.06 -13.24
C ALA A 106 -18.49 -7.14 -14.32
N GLU A 107 -17.73 -6.75 -15.35
CA GLU A 107 -18.08 -5.60 -16.22
C GLU A 107 -18.48 -4.36 -15.39
N GLY A 108 -17.95 -4.28 -14.16
CA GLY A 108 -18.47 -3.41 -13.10
C GLY A 108 -18.34 -1.95 -13.49
N TRP A 109 -17.30 -1.60 -14.24
CA TRP A 109 -17.10 -0.28 -14.80
C TRP A 109 -18.25 0.18 -15.71
N LYS A 110 -18.78 -0.69 -16.58
CA LYS A 110 -19.89 -0.31 -17.48
C LYS A 110 -21.18 -0.08 -16.69
N HIS A 111 -21.50 -0.97 -15.75
CA HIS A 111 -22.65 -0.83 -14.86
C HIS A 111 -22.55 0.42 -13.98
N LEU A 112 -21.37 0.70 -13.44
CA LEU A 112 -21.13 1.83 -12.55
C LEU A 112 -21.23 3.17 -13.28
N PHE A 113 -20.88 3.23 -14.58
CA PHE A 113 -21.02 4.42 -15.41
C PHE A 113 -22.40 4.57 -16.07
N ALA A 114 -23.25 3.55 -16.02
CA ALA A 114 -24.66 3.68 -16.38
C ALA A 114 -25.48 4.37 -15.26
N LEU A 115 -24.97 4.35 -14.02
CA LEU A 115 -25.58 5.06 -12.89
C LEU A 115 -25.30 6.57 -12.98
N PRO A 116 -26.20 7.43 -12.44
CA PRO A 116 -26.02 8.89 -12.41
C PRO A 116 -24.98 9.31 -11.34
N VAL A 117 -23.78 8.74 -11.40
CA VAL A 117 -22.68 8.98 -10.47
C VAL A 117 -21.50 9.57 -11.24
N GLY A 118 -20.87 10.58 -10.67
CA GLY A 118 -19.67 11.18 -11.24
C GLY A 118 -18.52 10.18 -11.35
N ARG A 119 -17.75 10.29 -12.44
CA ARG A 119 -16.59 9.40 -12.70
C ARG A 119 -15.45 9.61 -11.70
N LEU A 120 -15.22 10.85 -11.28
CA LEU A 120 -14.16 11.19 -10.33
C LEU A 120 -14.42 10.59 -8.93
N PRO A 121 -15.60 10.73 -8.31
CA PRO A 121 -15.93 10.05 -7.05
C PRO A 121 -15.70 8.54 -7.08
N VAL A 122 -16.10 7.87 -8.16
CA VAL A 122 -15.93 6.43 -8.35
C VAL A 122 -14.47 6.01 -8.47
N TRP A 123 -13.68 6.80 -9.20
CA TRP A 123 -12.26 6.54 -9.39
C TRP A 123 -11.47 6.80 -8.10
N ALA A 124 -11.80 7.88 -7.41
CA ALA A 124 -11.16 8.27 -6.16
C ALA A 124 -11.50 7.32 -5.01
N SER A 125 -12.73 6.79 -4.92
CA SER A 125 -13.11 5.85 -3.85
C SER A 125 -12.21 4.61 -3.83
N LYS A 126 -11.91 4.06 -5.00
CA LYS A 126 -11.06 2.87 -5.17
C LYS A 126 -9.61 3.16 -4.84
N LEU A 127 -9.10 4.29 -5.32
CA LEU A 127 -7.75 4.71 -4.99
C LEU A 127 -7.60 4.92 -3.47
N LEU A 128 -8.56 5.58 -2.83
CA LEU A 128 -8.56 5.79 -1.37
C LEU A 128 -8.62 4.47 -0.59
N ILE A 129 -9.38 3.47 -1.08
CA ILE A 129 -9.38 2.14 -0.48
C ILE A 129 -8.01 1.48 -0.56
N ILE A 130 -7.36 1.51 -1.73
CA ILE A 130 -6.02 0.91 -1.89
C ILE A 130 -5.01 1.62 -0.99
N LEU A 131 -5.06 2.95 -0.93
CA LEU A 131 -4.21 3.76 -0.05
C LEU A 131 -4.45 3.44 1.43
N GLY A 132 -5.71 3.29 1.84
CA GLY A 132 -6.10 2.95 3.21
C GLY A 132 -5.70 1.54 3.61
N LEU A 133 -5.88 0.55 2.73
CA LEU A 133 -5.43 -0.82 2.97
C LEU A 133 -3.91 -0.92 3.02
N ASN A 134 -3.19 -0.19 2.16
CA ASN A 134 -1.74 -0.11 2.21
C ASN A 134 -1.24 0.53 3.52
N ALA A 135 -1.87 1.63 3.96
CA ALA A 135 -1.55 2.25 5.25
C ALA A 135 -1.79 1.28 6.42
N LEU A 136 -2.95 0.61 6.41
CA LEU A 136 -3.32 -0.37 7.42
C LEU A 136 -2.32 -1.54 7.48
N ALA A 137 -1.91 -2.09 6.33
CA ALA A 137 -0.90 -3.15 6.25
C ALA A 137 0.41 -2.74 6.93
N GLN A 138 0.91 -1.53 6.66
CA GLN A 138 2.17 -1.06 7.22
C GLN A 138 2.06 -0.79 8.74
N VAL A 139 0.94 -0.23 9.21
CA VAL A 139 0.68 -0.05 10.64
C VAL A 139 0.60 -1.40 11.36
N LEU A 140 -0.12 -2.37 10.79
CA LEU A 140 -0.21 -3.72 11.33
C LEU A 140 1.15 -4.41 11.38
N PHE A 141 1.98 -4.24 10.34
CA PHE A 141 3.35 -4.75 10.34
C PHE A 141 4.16 -4.19 11.53
N VAL A 142 4.11 -2.88 11.78
CA VAL A 142 4.82 -2.28 12.92
C VAL A 142 4.28 -2.81 14.25
N GLY A 143 2.96 -2.93 14.39
CA GLY A 143 2.33 -3.51 15.58
C GLY A 143 2.77 -4.96 15.84
N LEU A 144 2.77 -5.79 14.78
CA LEU A 144 3.23 -7.18 14.85
C LEU A 144 4.73 -7.28 15.16
N LEU A 145 5.56 -6.40 14.59
CA LEU A 145 6.99 -6.33 14.88
C LEU A 145 7.24 -6.04 16.36
N LEU A 146 6.55 -5.04 16.92
CA LEU A 146 6.68 -4.71 18.34
C LEU A 146 6.20 -5.87 19.22
N ALA A 147 5.03 -6.44 18.92
CA ALA A 147 4.50 -7.59 19.65
C ALA A 147 5.47 -8.78 19.60
N GLY A 148 6.03 -9.09 18.43
CA GLY A 148 7.03 -10.16 18.25
C GLY A 148 8.32 -9.91 19.03
N GLY A 149 8.80 -8.66 19.07
CA GLY A 149 9.98 -8.28 19.84
C GLY A 149 9.77 -8.35 21.36
N TYR A 150 8.59 -7.96 21.85
CA TYR A 150 8.22 -8.14 23.27
C TYR A 150 8.03 -9.61 23.64
N LEU A 151 7.41 -10.40 22.76
CA LEU A 151 7.26 -11.84 22.98
C LEU A 151 8.63 -12.54 23.02
N LEU A 152 9.57 -12.13 22.16
CA LEU A 152 10.92 -12.67 22.15
C LEU A 152 11.69 -12.35 23.44
N GLN A 153 11.50 -11.16 24.01
CA GLN A 153 12.06 -10.81 25.32
C GLN A 153 11.55 -11.69 26.46
N ALA A 154 10.26 -12.06 26.41
CA ALA A 154 9.65 -12.92 27.42
C ALA A 154 10.12 -14.37 27.29
N LEU A 155 10.22 -14.89 26.05
CA LEU A 155 10.54 -16.29 25.79
C LEU A 155 12.05 -16.59 25.80
N ARG A 156 12.91 -15.62 25.49
CA ARG A 156 14.36 -15.78 25.39
C ARG A 156 15.10 -14.65 26.12
N PRO A 157 15.01 -14.58 27.47
CA PRO A 157 15.72 -13.56 28.26
C PRO A 157 17.24 -13.60 28.07
N GLU A 158 17.79 -14.76 27.70
CA GLU A 158 19.21 -14.99 27.34
C GLU A 158 19.73 -14.07 26.22
N LEU A 159 18.84 -13.53 25.37
CA LEU A 159 19.20 -12.60 24.30
C LEU A 159 19.47 -11.18 24.83
N HIS A 160 19.25 -10.94 26.13
CA HIS A 160 19.45 -9.65 26.80
C HIS A 160 18.71 -8.46 26.14
N LEU A 161 17.65 -8.75 25.38
CA LEU A 161 16.84 -7.74 24.69
C LEU A 161 16.19 -6.74 25.66
N GLN A 162 15.98 -7.16 26.91
CA GLN A 162 15.42 -6.33 27.99
C GLN A 162 16.35 -5.16 28.38
N GLN A 163 17.63 -5.24 28.04
CA GLN A 163 18.60 -4.17 28.31
C GLN A 163 18.49 -3.01 27.31
N PHE A 164 17.75 -3.19 26.21
CA PHE A 164 17.61 -2.21 25.14
C PHE A 164 16.16 -1.76 24.99
N VAL A 165 15.97 -0.51 24.57
CA VAL A 165 14.63 0.07 24.34
C VAL A 165 14.29 -0.04 22.85
N PRO A 166 13.07 -0.44 22.47
CA PRO A 166 12.66 -0.45 21.08
C PRO A 166 12.76 0.97 20.47
N PRO A 167 13.31 1.11 19.24
CA PRO A 167 13.54 2.41 18.62
C PRO A 167 12.26 2.99 18.00
N LEU A 168 11.27 3.33 18.84
CA LEU A 168 9.92 3.76 18.43
C LEU A 168 9.94 4.97 17.49
N HIS A 169 10.79 5.96 17.75
CA HIS A 169 10.94 7.13 16.89
C HIS A 169 11.37 6.73 15.46
N VAL A 170 12.39 5.88 15.35
CA VAL A 170 12.91 5.42 14.06
C VAL A 170 11.85 4.62 13.31
N LEU A 171 11.10 3.75 14.01
CA LEU A 171 10.01 2.98 13.41
C LEU A 171 8.90 3.90 12.89
N GLY A 172 8.57 4.98 13.60
CA GLY A 172 7.60 5.99 13.15
C GLY A 172 8.05 6.72 11.88
N VAL A 173 9.32 7.15 11.85
CA VAL A 173 9.91 7.80 10.67
C VAL A 173 9.94 6.84 9.47
N LEU A 174 10.39 5.61 9.68
CA LEU A 174 10.43 4.57 8.66
C LEU A 174 9.03 4.24 8.13
N LEU A 175 8.02 4.17 9.00
CA LEU A 175 6.63 3.94 8.61
C LEU A 175 6.13 5.02 7.66
N GLY A 176 6.30 6.30 8.03
CA GLY A 176 5.89 7.42 7.18
C GLY A 176 6.62 7.44 5.84
N ARG A 177 7.94 7.27 5.86
CA ARG A 177 8.76 7.29 4.64
C ARG A 177 8.51 6.09 3.73
N THR A 178 8.32 4.89 4.31
CA THR A 178 7.98 3.69 3.54
C THR A 178 6.60 3.82 2.92
N TYR A 179 5.64 4.44 3.62
CA TYR A 179 4.33 4.75 3.06
C TYR A 179 4.45 5.64 1.82
N LEU A 180 5.20 6.76 1.92
CA LEU A 180 5.48 7.63 0.77
C LEU A 180 6.14 6.86 -0.38
N ALA A 181 7.11 5.99 -0.06
CA ALA A 181 7.80 5.19 -1.06
C ALA A 181 6.88 4.21 -1.80
N THR A 182 5.83 3.70 -1.14
CA THR A 182 4.84 2.82 -1.78
C THR A 182 3.84 3.55 -2.68
N LEU A 183 3.70 4.87 -2.59
CA LEU A 183 2.73 5.62 -3.39
C LEU A 183 3.01 5.50 -4.89
N GLY A 184 4.27 5.56 -5.31
CA GLY A 184 4.62 5.39 -6.72
C GLY A 184 4.24 4.01 -7.26
N ILE A 185 4.39 2.96 -6.44
CA ILE A 185 3.95 1.60 -6.79
C ILE A 185 2.43 1.54 -6.96
N VAL A 186 1.67 2.10 -6.00
CA VAL A 186 0.20 2.17 -6.07
C VAL A 186 -0.24 2.89 -7.33
N GLY A 187 0.35 4.04 -7.65
CA GLY A 187 0.00 4.83 -8.83
C GLY A 187 0.18 4.04 -10.13
N VAL A 188 1.37 3.50 -10.36
CA VAL A 188 1.68 2.70 -11.55
C VAL A 188 0.77 1.48 -11.65
N GLN A 189 0.60 0.76 -10.54
CA GLN A 189 -0.21 -0.45 -10.54
C GLN A 189 -1.70 -0.20 -10.73
N TYR A 190 -2.21 0.92 -10.23
CA TYR A 190 -3.60 1.27 -10.37
C TYR A 190 -3.96 1.58 -11.83
N VAL A 191 -3.10 2.34 -12.51
CA VAL A 191 -3.22 2.60 -13.96
C VAL A 191 -3.15 1.30 -14.75
N LEU A 192 -2.14 0.47 -14.48
CA LEU A 192 -1.90 -0.77 -15.19
C LEU A 192 -3.07 -1.76 -15.03
N SER A 193 -3.56 -1.93 -13.81
CA SER A 193 -4.71 -2.77 -13.49
C SER A 193 -6.01 -2.25 -14.10
N LYS A 194 -6.15 -0.93 -14.27
CA LYS A 194 -7.30 -0.36 -14.97
C LYS A 194 -7.22 -0.57 -16.48
N TRP A 195 -6.02 -0.51 -17.04
CA TRP A 195 -5.81 -0.62 -18.49
C TRP A 195 -6.15 -2.04 -18.97
N GLN A 196 -5.80 -3.06 -18.21
CA GLN A 196 -5.99 -4.46 -18.61
C GLN A 196 -7.22 -5.10 -17.94
N PRO A 197 -8.12 -5.76 -18.69
CA PRO A 197 -9.31 -6.41 -18.12
C PRO A 197 -8.98 -7.68 -17.29
N GLY A 198 -7.77 -8.21 -17.41
CA GLY A 198 -7.32 -9.39 -16.67
C GLY A 198 -6.62 -9.06 -15.34
N PHE A 199 -6.61 -10.04 -14.43
CA PHE A 199 -5.82 -9.99 -13.18
C PHE A 199 -4.35 -10.36 -13.41
N VAL A 200 -4.07 -11.28 -14.34
CA VAL A 200 -2.74 -11.89 -14.51
C VAL A 200 -1.71 -10.89 -15.03
N LEU A 201 -2.08 -10.08 -16.02
CA LEU A 201 -1.13 -9.18 -16.70
C LEU A 201 -0.62 -8.03 -15.80
N PRO A 202 -1.48 -7.31 -15.05
CA PRO A 202 -1.01 -6.30 -14.08
C PRO A 202 -0.09 -6.89 -13.01
N VAL A 203 -0.41 -8.08 -12.50
CA VAL A 203 0.42 -8.78 -11.52
C VAL A 203 1.78 -9.16 -12.12
N ALA A 204 1.79 -9.79 -13.30
CA ALA A 204 3.03 -10.20 -13.97
C ALA A 204 3.95 -9.00 -14.26
N ALA A 205 3.39 -7.90 -14.75
CA ALA A 205 4.13 -6.68 -14.99
C ALA A 205 4.62 -6.02 -13.69
N GLY A 206 3.86 -6.12 -12.59
CA GLY A 206 4.32 -5.70 -11.27
C GLY A 206 5.47 -6.53 -10.71
N MET A 207 5.39 -7.85 -10.88
CA MET A 207 6.47 -8.75 -10.51
C MET A 207 7.72 -8.48 -11.34
N ALA A 208 7.58 -8.26 -12.66
CA ALA A 208 8.69 -7.85 -13.52
C ALA A 208 9.31 -6.52 -13.07
N GLY A 209 8.49 -5.53 -12.72
CA GLY A 209 8.96 -4.27 -12.16
C GLY A 209 9.70 -4.43 -10.83
N TRP A 210 9.24 -5.33 -9.96
CA TRP A 210 9.91 -5.66 -8.72
C TRP A 210 11.27 -6.34 -8.95
N VAL A 211 11.34 -7.34 -9.83
CA VAL A 211 12.61 -7.97 -10.21
C VAL A 211 13.57 -6.96 -10.81
N ALA A 212 13.09 -6.11 -11.72
CA ALA A 212 13.89 -5.04 -12.32
C ALA A 212 14.42 -4.07 -11.26
N GLY A 213 13.58 -3.68 -10.29
CA GLY A 213 13.98 -2.82 -9.18
C GLY A 213 15.12 -3.42 -8.34
N LEU A 214 15.07 -4.73 -8.05
CA LEU A 214 16.14 -5.41 -7.32
C LEU A 214 17.43 -5.53 -8.14
N THR A 215 17.33 -5.88 -9.42
CA THR A 215 18.49 -6.05 -10.31
C THR A 215 19.20 -4.73 -10.58
N LEU A 216 18.45 -3.64 -10.70
CA LEU A 216 18.96 -2.30 -11.02
C LEU A 216 19.34 -1.49 -9.78
N MET A 217 19.46 -2.11 -8.59
CA MET A 217 19.84 -1.43 -7.34
C MET A 217 21.17 -0.66 -7.42
N ARG A 218 22.08 -1.08 -8.30
CA ARG A 218 23.39 -0.42 -8.50
C ARG A 218 23.33 0.73 -9.50
N TRP A 219 22.20 0.96 -10.13
CA TRP A 219 22.05 2.01 -11.13
C TRP A 219 21.81 3.36 -10.46
N GLU A 220 22.49 4.41 -10.93
CA GLU A 220 22.44 5.76 -10.35
C GLU A 220 21.02 6.37 -10.34
N HIS A 221 20.17 5.93 -11.26
CA HIS A 221 18.79 6.42 -11.42
C HIS A 221 17.73 5.45 -10.92
N VAL A 222 18.10 4.45 -10.10
CA VAL A 222 17.16 3.47 -9.53
C VAL A 222 15.99 4.12 -8.78
N GLY A 223 16.15 5.35 -8.28
CA GLY A 223 15.08 6.13 -7.62
C GLY A 223 13.83 6.35 -8.48
N TRP A 224 13.94 6.26 -9.81
CA TRP A 224 12.81 6.32 -10.74
C TRP A 224 12.02 5.01 -10.86
N ILE A 225 12.56 3.90 -10.36
CA ILE A 225 11.87 2.61 -10.38
C ILE A 225 11.01 2.51 -9.11
N PRO A 226 9.67 2.52 -9.23
CA PRO A 226 8.81 2.62 -8.05
C PRO A 226 8.94 1.41 -7.14
N TYR A 227 9.14 0.23 -7.71
CA TYR A 227 9.26 -1.02 -6.97
C TYR A 227 10.54 -1.11 -6.12
N ALA A 228 11.56 -0.29 -6.42
CA ALA A 228 12.77 -0.17 -5.61
C ALA A 228 12.58 0.75 -4.39
N GLY A 229 11.55 1.61 -4.40
CA GLY A 229 11.34 2.67 -3.41
C GLY A 229 11.39 2.22 -1.95
N PRO A 230 10.67 1.16 -1.53
CA PRO A 230 10.70 0.69 -0.15
C PRO A 230 12.09 0.26 0.32
N LEU A 231 12.87 -0.39 -0.55
CA LEU A 231 14.23 -0.83 -0.21
C LEU A 231 15.21 0.35 -0.15
N LEU A 232 15.10 1.31 -1.08
CA LEU A 232 15.90 2.54 -1.05
C LEU A 232 15.63 3.38 0.21
N THR A 233 14.39 3.41 0.66
CA THR A 233 13.99 4.11 1.89
C THR A 233 14.62 3.51 3.13
N LEU A 234 14.67 2.17 3.20
CA LEU A 234 15.38 1.45 4.25
C LEU A 234 16.88 1.76 4.23
N MET A 235 17.51 1.77 3.06
CA MET A 235 18.93 2.10 2.92
C MET A 235 19.25 3.55 3.30
N ALA A 236 18.32 4.47 3.03
CA ALA A 236 18.46 5.90 3.33
C ALA A 236 18.13 6.26 4.79
N THR A 237 17.63 5.32 5.60
CA THR A 237 17.18 5.58 6.98
C THR A 237 17.89 4.64 7.96
N PRO A 238 19.03 5.05 8.54
CA PRO A 238 19.75 4.19 9.46
C PRO A 238 18.98 4.01 10.78
N PHE A 239 19.00 2.79 11.32
CA PHE A 239 18.37 2.50 12.61
C PHE A 239 19.12 3.05 13.81
N LYS A 240 20.40 3.37 13.65
CA LYS A 240 21.21 4.08 14.65
C LYS A 240 21.61 5.44 14.10
N PRO A 241 21.51 6.51 14.90
CA PRO A 241 22.03 7.82 14.50
C PRO A 241 23.51 7.68 14.15
N VAL A 242 23.88 8.05 12.93
CA VAL A 242 25.27 8.13 12.50
C VAL A 242 25.73 9.56 12.73
N PRO A 243 26.74 9.81 13.58
CA PRO A 243 27.26 11.16 13.81
C PRO A 243 27.63 11.85 12.49
N GLY A 244 27.12 13.06 12.27
CA GLY A 244 27.37 13.85 11.05
C GLY A 244 26.49 13.49 9.85
N LEU A 245 25.65 12.45 9.91
CA LEU A 245 24.70 12.14 8.85
C LEU A 245 23.41 12.95 9.03
N VAL A 246 23.22 13.96 8.17
CA VAL A 246 21.94 14.66 8.05
C VAL A 246 21.00 13.79 7.25
N VAL A 247 20.02 13.18 7.91
CA VAL A 247 18.95 12.44 7.23
C VAL A 247 17.90 13.48 6.80
N PRO A 248 17.71 13.73 5.49
CA PRO A 248 16.69 14.67 5.05
C PRO A 248 15.31 14.15 5.46
N ALA A 249 14.37 15.07 5.72
CA ALA A 249 13.00 14.71 6.11
C ALA A 249 12.30 13.83 5.04
N VAL A 250 12.60 14.09 3.77
CA VAL A 250 12.16 13.29 2.62
C VAL A 250 13.36 13.07 1.70
N ALA A 251 13.65 11.82 1.35
CA ALA A 251 14.76 11.50 0.46
C ALA A 251 14.44 11.79 -1.01
N PRO A 252 15.45 12.00 -1.88
CA PRO A 252 15.23 12.29 -3.29
C PRO A 252 14.35 11.24 -3.99
N HIS A 253 14.55 9.94 -3.75
CA HIS A 253 13.72 8.90 -4.37
C HIS A 253 12.26 8.96 -3.92
N GLU A 254 11.96 9.40 -2.70
CA GLU A 254 10.59 9.56 -2.19
C GLU A 254 9.85 10.69 -2.94
N TRP A 255 10.55 11.76 -3.31
CA TRP A 255 10.00 12.79 -4.20
C TRP A 255 9.65 12.24 -5.58
N HIS A 256 10.51 11.38 -6.15
CA HIS A 256 10.20 10.69 -7.41
C HIS A 256 8.95 9.82 -7.27
N GLN A 257 8.78 9.10 -6.15
CA GLN A 257 7.57 8.29 -5.90
C GLN A 257 6.29 9.12 -5.82
N LEU A 258 6.36 10.29 -5.16
CA LEU A 258 5.24 11.23 -5.09
C LEU A 258 4.88 11.81 -6.46
N LEU A 259 5.89 12.21 -7.23
CA LEU A 259 5.70 12.74 -8.58
C LEU A 259 5.09 11.67 -9.50
N MET A 260 5.60 10.43 -9.46
CA MET A 260 5.04 9.32 -10.22
C MET A 260 3.60 9.02 -9.81
N PHE A 261 3.30 9.01 -8.51
CA PHE A 261 1.94 8.82 -8.02
C PHE A 261 0.98 9.88 -8.57
N GLY A 262 1.35 11.16 -8.48
CA GLY A 262 0.57 12.27 -9.02
C GLY A 262 0.36 12.16 -10.53
N ALA A 263 1.41 11.85 -11.28
CA ALA A 263 1.33 11.66 -12.73
C ALA A 263 0.41 10.48 -13.10
N CYS A 264 0.54 9.34 -12.43
CA CYS A 264 -0.31 8.18 -12.64
C CYS A 264 -1.77 8.41 -12.22
N ALA A 265 -2.01 9.20 -11.16
CA ALA A 265 -3.35 9.59 -10.74
C ALA A 265 -4.05 10.40 -11.85
N VAL A 266 -3.38 11.41 -12.41
CA VAL A 266 -3.91 12.21 -13.52
C VAL A 266 -4.10 11.36 -14.77
N LEU A 267 -3.10 10.57 -15.15
CA LEU A 267 -3.15 9.72 -16.33
C LEU A 267 -4.25 8.65 -16.22
N GLY A 268 -4.43 8.04 -15.05
CA GLY A 268 -5.53 7.10 -14.78
C GLY A 268 -6.90 7.73 -14.94
N TYR A 269 -7.07 8.99 -14.52
CA TYR A 269 -8.30 9.75 -14.73
C TYR A 269 -8.54 10.10 -16.21
N VAL A 270 -7.50 10.47 -16.96
CA VAL A 270 -7.60 10.75 -18.40
C VAL A 270 -8.00 9.49 -19.17
N ILE A 271 -7.36 8.35 -18.88
CA ILE A 271 -7.70 7.05 -19.49
C ILE A 271 -9.17 6.68 -19.24
N LEU A 272 -9.67 6.96 -18.03
CA LEU A 272 -11.08 6.74 -17.69
C LEU A 272 -12.04 7.52 -18.59
N ARG A 273 -11.63 8.71 -19.04
CA ARG A 273 -12.45 9.56 -19.91
C ARG A 273 -12.48 9.05 -21.35
N TRP A 274 -11.40 8.44 -21.84
CA TRP A 274 -11.26 8.04 -23.23
C TRP A 274 -11.90 6.68 -23.56
N ARG A 275 -11.84 5.70 -22.66
CA ARG A 275 -12.29 4.31 -22.93
C ARG A 275 -13.81 4.08 -23.05
N ASN A 276 -14.64 5.13 -22.94
CA ASN A 276 -16.09 5.07 -23.09
C ASN A 276 -16.60 5.83 -24.35
N LEU A 277 -15.70 6.15 -25.30
CA LEU A 277 -16.06 6.65 -26.63
C LEU A 277 -15.99 5.56 -27.72
N ALA A 278 -15.74 4.30 -27.34
CA ALA A 278 -15.66 3.15 -28.22
C ALA A 278 -16.52 2.00 -27.68
#